data_AF-A0A3A4RI64-F1
#
_entry.id   AF-A0A3A4RI64-F1
#
_cell.length_a   1.000
_cell.length_b   1.000
_cell.length_c   1.000
_cell.angle_alpha   90.00
_cell.angle_beta   90.00
_cell.angle_gamma   90.00
#
_symmetry.space_group_name_H-M   'P 1'
#
loop_
_entity.id
_entity.type
_entity.pdbx_description
1 polymer ?
#
loop_
_entity_poly.entity_id
_entity_poly.type
_entity_poly.pdbx_seq_one_letter_code
_entity_poly.pdbx_strand_id
1 'polypeptide(L)'
;MKFEYKDEVNTFENYLKKDLVQDGVADTSFAFSIEQKHQILAVANEIGFFDLPESIESTVDFEQEPSPGEQMLRIKYEDWDHTVKWFSPIGKSDNETKIKKLSYFIMKIIIESPEYKALPKPTGGYL
;
A
#
# COMPACT_ATOMS: atom_id res chain seq x y z
N MET A 1 6.57 14.32 18.38
CA MET A 1 7.15 14.06 17.05
C MET A 1 6.11 13.21 16.34
N LYS A 2 5.48 13.70 15.27
CA LYS A 2 4.44 12.95 14.57
C LYS A 2 5.15 11.84 13.78
N PHE A 3 4.96 10.59 14.17
CA PHE A 3 5.49 9.48 13.39
C PHE A 3 4.54 9.26 12.21
N GLU A 4 5.11 9.19 11.01
CA GLU A 4 4.40 8.83 9.79
C GLU A 4 5.06 7.56 9.27
N TYR A 5 4.25 6.59 8.86
CA TYR A 5 4.74 5.36 8.24
C TYR A 5 5.29 5.71 6.86
N LYS A 6 6.49 5.22 6.55
CA LYS A 6 7.24 5.61 5.34
C LYS A 6 7.39 4.50 4.31
N ASP A 7 6.65 3.40 4.46
CA ASP A 7 6.63 2.33 3.46
C ASP A 7 6.10 2.86 2.14
N GLU A 8 6.82 2.59 1.05
CA GLU A 8 6.46 3.08 -0.27
C GLU A 8 6.93 2.09 -1.34
N VAL A 9 6.05 1.77 -2.28
CA VAL A 9 6.42 1.03 -3.48
C VAL A 9 6.04 1.85 -4.70
N ASN A 10 7.04 2.22 -5.49
CA ASN A 10 6.86 3.00 -6.71
C ASN A 10 7.42 2.22 -7.89
N THR A 11 6.52 1.58 -8.65
CA THR A 11 6.89 0.79 -9.82
C THR A 11 7.05 1.59 -11.10
N PHE A 12 6.78 2.90 -11.08
CA PHE A 12 7.14 3.82 -12.16
C PHE A 12 8.62 4.20 -12.10
N GLU A 13 9.14 4.31 -10.87
CA GLU A 13 10.55 4.63 -10.60
C GLU A 13 11.37 3.39 -10.18
N ASN A 14 10.73 2.22 -10.13
CA ASN A 14 11.31 0.92 -9.79
C ASN A 14 12.01 0.86 -8.42
N TYR A 15 11.40 1.40 -7.37
CA TYR A 15 11.92 1.26 -6.01
C TYR A 15 10.87 0.79 -5.00
N LEU A 16 11.41 0.21 -3.93
CA LEU A 16 10.70 -0.07 -2.69
C LEU A 16 11.47 0.58 -1.55
N LYS A 17 10.74 1.29 -0.70
CA LYS A 17 11.20 1.88 0.55
C LYS A 17 10.48 1.17 1.70
N LYS A 18 11.24 0.74 2.69
CA LYS A 18 10.77 0.08 3.90
C LYS A 18 11.05 0.96 5.11
N ASP A 19 10.05 1.19 5.93
CA ASP A 19 10.20 1.84 7.21
C ASP A 19 10.84 0.87 8.22
N LEU A 20 11.97 1.26 8.80
CA LEU A 20 12.68 0.52 9.83
C LEU A 20 12.39 1.05 11.24
N VAL A 21 11.37 1.92 11.37
CA VAL A 21 10.91 2.53 12.61
C VAL A 21 12.00 3.40 13.24
N GLN A 22 12.78 2.86 14.18
CA GLN A 22 13.85 3.62 14.86
C GLN A 22 15.10 3.76 13.99
N ASP A 23 15.33 2.82 13.07
CA ASP A 23 16.53 2.79 12.23
C ASP A 23 16.36 3.59 10.92
N GLY A 24 15.27 4.37 10.80
CA GLY A 24 14.99 5.21 9.63
C GLY A 24 14.32 4.43 8.49
N VAL A 25 14.84 4.56 7.27
CA VAL A 25 14.29 3.89 6.09
C VAL A 25 15.41 3.15 5.35
N ALA A 26 15.06 2.04 4.71
CA ALA A 26 15.92 1.36 3.76
C ALA A 26 15.20 1.18 2.42
N ASP A 27 15.93 1.35 1.33
CA ASP A 27 15.40 1.24 -0.02
C ASP A 27 16.16 0.21 -0.87
N THR A 28 15.48 -0.30 -1.88
CA THR A 28 16.03 -1.21 -2.87
C THR A 28 15.35 -0.99 -4.21
N SER A 29 16.04 -1.36 -5.30
CA SER A 29 15.39 -1.52 -6.60
C SER A 29 14.31 -2.59 -6.48
N PHE A 30 13.13 -2.32 -7.03
CA PHE A 30 12.00 -3.23 -7.00
C PHE A 30 11.10 -3.03 -8.22
N ALA A 31 10.68 -4.12 -8.84
CA ALA A 31 9.68 -4.10 -9.89
C ALA A 31 8.85 -5.38 -9.83
N PHE A 32 7.55 -5.27 -10.07
CA PHE A 32 6.71 -6.45 -10.29
C PHE A 32 7.09 -7.12 -11.62
N SER A 33 7.10 -8.46 -11.62
CA SER A 33 7.16 -9.24 -12.85
C SER A 33 5.91 -8.98 -13.71
N ILE A 34 5.98 -9.32 -15.01
CA ILE A 34 4.84 -9.20 -15.92
C ILE A 34 3.63 -10.01 -15.40
N GLU A 35 3.87 -11.21 -14.89
CA GLU A 35 2.83 -12.06 -14.32
C GLU A 35 2.18 -11.42 -13.08
N GLN A 36 2.99 -10.87 -12.16
CA GLN A 36 2.48 -10.17 -10.99
C GLN A 36 1.66 -8.94 -11.38
N LYS A 37 2.10 -8.17 -12.39
CA LYS A 37 1.33 -7.03 -12.92
C LYS A 37 -0.03 -7.47 -13.46
N HIS A 38 -0.08 -8.57 -14.21
CA HIS A 38 -1.34 -9.13 -14.71
C HIS A 38 -2.26 -9.61 -13.58
N GLN A 39 -1.71 -10.25 -12.54
CA GLN A 39 -2.48 -10.69 -11.37
C GLN A 39 -3.05 -9.50 -10.58
N ILE A 40 -2.24 -8.45 -10.36
CA ILE A 40 -2.68 -7.22 -9.69
C ILE A 40 -3.81 -6.57 -10.49
N LEU A 41 -3.65 -6.45 -11.82
CA LEU A 41 -4.69 -5.90 -12.69
C LEU A 41 -5.97 -6.75 -12.68
N ALA A 42 -5.86 -8.07 -12.67
CA ALA A 42 -7.00 -8.96 -12.58
C ALA A 42 -7.79 -8.74 -11.28
N VAL A 43 -7.11 -8.62 -10.13
CA VAL A 43 -7.75 -8.30 -8.84
C VAL A 43 -8.34 -6.90 -8.85
N ALA A 44 -7.64 -5.91 -9.42
CA ALA A 44 -8.13 -4.54 -9.54
C ALA A 44 -9.43 -4.48 -10.35
N ASN A 45 -9.50 -5.20 -11.48
CA ASN A 45 -10.71 -5.31 -12.30
C ASN A 45 -11.83 -6.06 -11.57
N GLU A 46 -11.52 -7.16 -10.87
CA GLU A 46 -12.49 -7.94 -10.10
C GLU A 46 -13.22 -7.10 -9.05
N ILE A 47 -12.50 -6.18 -8.38
CA ILE A 47 -13.09 -5.33 -7.34
C ILE A 47 -13.69 -4.03 -7.89
N GLY A 48 -13.56 -3.76 -9.19
CA GLY A 48 -13.96 -2.48 -9.80
C GLY A 48 -13.12 -1.30 -9.29
N PHE A 49 -11.79 -1.47 -9.18
CA PHE A 49 -10.89 -0.44 -8.61
C PHE A 49 -11.01 0.90 -9.33
N PHE A 50 -11.10 0.89 -10.65
CA PHE A 50 -11.21 2.11 -11.47
C PHE A 50 -12.54 2.85 -11.32
N ASP A 51 -13.55 2.22 -10.70
CA ASP A 51 -14.84 2.85 -10.39
C ASP A 51 -14.94 3.29 -8.92
N LEU A 52 -13.92 3.02 -8.09
CA LEU A 52 -13.89 3.46 -6.69
C LEU A 52 -13.78 4.98 -6.61
N PRO A 53 -14.36 5.61 -5.57
CA PRO A 53 -14.12 7.03 -5.32
C PRO A 53 -12.63 7.28 -5.04
N GLU A 54 -12.13 8.45 -5.42
CA GLU A 54 -10.73 8.84 -5.19
C GLU A 54 -10.37 8.94 -3.70
N SER A 55 -11.37 9.09 -2.82
CA SER A 55 -11.20 9.10 -1.37
C SER A 55 -12.24 8.19 -0.72
N ILE A 56 -11.79 7.35 0.21
CA ILE A 56 -12.62 6.51 1.06
C ILE A 56 -12.49 7.01 2.49
N GLU A 57 -13.57 7.56 3.02
CA GLU A 57 -13.66 7.95 4.43
C GLU A 57 -13.77 6.69 5.30
N SER A 58 -13.03 6.69 6.41
CA SER A 58 -13.15 5.59 7.37
C SER A 58 -14.52 5.64 8.03
N THR A 59 -15.22 4.52 8.08
CA THR A 59 -16.48 4.42 8.83
C THR A 59 -16.24 4.14 10.32
N VAL A 60 -14.98 4.08 10.77
CA VAL A 60 -14.63 3.73 12.14
C VAL A 60 -14.20 4.98 12.89
N ASP A 61 -14.85 5.23 14.02
CA ASP A 61 -14.41 6.22 14.99
C ASP A 61 -13.30 5.61 15.85
N PHE A 62 -12.05 5.70 15.37
CA PHE A 62 -10.88 5.18 16.07
C PHE A 62 -9.67 6.06 15.81
N GLU A 63 -9.08 6.56 16.89
CA GLU A 63 -7.82 7.29 16.87
C GLU A 63 -6.68 6.33 17.27
N GLN A 64 -5.73 6.14 16.35
CA GLN A 64 -4.46 5.47 16.64
C GLN A 64 -3.37 6.53 16.80
N GLU A 65 -2.55 6.41 17.85
CA GLU A 65 -1.32 7.19 17.99
C GLU A 65 -0.10 6.25 17.98
N PRO A 66 0.91 6.52 17.13
CA PRO A 66 0.86 7.53 16.07
C PRO A 66 -0.15 7.16 14.97
N SER A 67 -0.76 8.20 14.41
CA SER A 67 -1.64 8.03 13.27
C SER A 67 -0.87 7.46 12.08
N PRO A 68 -1.37 6.41 11.42
CA PRO A 68 -0.77 5.89 10.20
C PRO A 68 -0.76 6.88 9.03
N GLY A 69 -1.51 7.98 9.13
CA GLY A 69 -1.62 8.99 8.08
C GLY A 69 -2.47 8.53 6.90
N GLU A 70 -2.54 9.39 5.87
CA GLU A 70 -3.20 9.08 4.60
C GLU A 70 -2.44 7.96 3.89
N GLN A 71 -3.17 6.94 3.47
CA GLN A 71 -2.70 5.85 2.63
C GLN A 71 -3.17 6.10 1.20
N MET A 72 -2.40 5.65 0.22
CA MET A 72 -2.81 5.75 -1.18
C MET A 72 -2.40 4.54 -2.01
N LEU A 73 -3.21 4.23 -3.02
CA LEU A 73 -2.89 3.30 -4.08
C LEU A 73 -3.22 3.94 -5.42
N ARG A 74 -2.22 4.01 -6.29
CA ARG A 74 -2.37 4.46 -7.67
C ARG A 74 -2.08 3.30 -8.62
N ILE A 75 -2.98 3.05 -9.56
CA ILE A 75 -2.79 2.09 -10.64
C ILE A 75 -2.94 2.81 -11.97
N LYS A 76 -1.93 2.63 -12.83
CA LYS A 76 -1.95 3.11 -14.20
C LYS A 76 -1.82 1.93 -15.16
N TYR A 77 -2.73 1.82 -16.11
CA TYR A 77 -2.77 0.76 -17.11
C TYR A 77 -3.42 1.28 -18.40
N GLU A 78 -2.70 1.24 -19.53
CA GLU A 78 -3.13 1.85 -20.80
C GLU A 78 -3.57 3.32 -20.58
N ASP A 79 -4.81 3.65 -20.93
CA ASP A 79 -5.40 4.99 -20.77
C ASP A 79 -6.00 5.22 -19.37
N TRP A 80 -6.00 4.21 -18.50
CA TRP A 80 -6.51 4.29 -17.15
C TRP A 80 -5.43 4.74 -16.18
N ASP A 81 -5.71 5.76 -15.37
CA ASP A 81 -4.84 6.26 -14.32
C ASP A 81 -5.71 6.67 -13.13
N HIS A 82 -5.77 5.83 -12.11
CA HIS A 82 -6.68 6.03 -10.98
C HIS A 82 -5.96 5.94 -9.65
N THR A 83 -6.31 6.84 -8.74
CA THR A 83 -5.74 6.92 -7.39
C THR A 83 -6.86 6.88 -6.37
N VAL A 84 -6.72 5.98 -5.40
CA VAL A 84 -7.62 5.90 -4.24
C VAL A 84 -6.82 6.23 -2.98
N LYS A 85 -7.36 7.11 -2.14
CA LYS A 85 -6.81 7.54 -0.86
C LYS A 85 -7.72 7.10 0.29
N TRP A 86 -7.15 6.75 1.43
CA TRP A 86 -7.93 6.40 2.62
C TRP A 86 -7.12 6.62 3.90
N PHE A 87 -7.79 6.64 5.05
CA PHE A 87 -7.14 6.66 6.36
C PHE A 87 -7.32 5.30 7.05
N SER A 88 -6.33 4.93 7.85
CA SER A 88 -6.43 3.77 8.73
C SER A 88 -6.94 4.19 10.13
N PRO A 89 -7.71 3.33 10.82
CA PRO A 89 -8.11 1.99 10.40
C PRO A 89 -9.20 2.03 9.34
N ILE A 90 -9.12 1.08 8.42
CA ILE A 90 -10.15 0.90 7.39
C ILE A 90 -11.32 0.10 7.97
N GLY A 91 -12.54 0.62 7.77
CA GLY A 91 -13.79 0.03 8.23
C GLY A 91 -14.24 -1.18 7.42
N LYS A 92 -15.56 -1.31 7.28
CA LYS A 92 -16.22 -2.52 6.73
C LYS A 92 -17.25 -2.21 5.65
N SER A 93 -17.32 -0.98 5.14
CA SER A 93 -18.10 -0.68 3.94
C SER A 93 -17.58 -1.49 2.73
N ASP A 94 -18.36 -1.49 1.65
CA ASP A 94 -18.00 -2.20 0.42
C ASP A 94 -16.70 -1.67 -0.19
N ASN A 95 -16.57 -0.33 -0.32
CA ASN A 95 -15.37 0.32 -0.85
C ASN A 95 -14.14 0.03 0.01
N GLU A 96 -14.28 0.10 1.34
CA GLU A 96 -13.24 -0.24 2.30
C GLU A 96 -12.78 -1.70 2.15
N THR A 97 -13.72 -2.63 1.99
CA THR A 97 -13.43 -4.06 1.80
C THR A 97 -12.69 -4.30 0.48
N LYS A 98 -13.10 -3.63 -0.59
CA LYS A 98 -12.48 -3.72 -1.92
C LYS A 98 -11.02 -3.23 -1.89
N ILE A 99 -10.76 -2.02 -1.40
CA ILE A 99 -9.40 -1.48 -1.36
C ILE A 99 -8.50 -2.29 -0.41
N LYS A 100 -9.06 -2.79 0.70
CA LYS A 100 -8.39 -3.70 1.63
C LYS A 100 -7.96 -4.99 0.93
N LYS A 101 -8.84 -5.63 0.14
CA LYS A 101 -8.52 -6.84 -0.61
C LYS A 101 -7.34 -6.63 -1.57
N LEU A 102 -7.37 -5.57 -2.38
CA LEU A 102 -6.32 -5.29 -3.36
C LEU A 102 -4.99 -4.91 -2.69
N SER A 103 -5.01 -4.03 -1.69
CA SER A 103 -3.80 -3.62 -0.96
C SER A 103 -3.12 -4.80 -0.25
N TYR A 104 -3.87 -5.70 0.40
CA TYR A 104 -3.29 -6.92 0.97
C TYR A 104 -2.70 -7.85 -0.08
N PHE A 105 -3.36 -7.99 -1.23
CA PHE A 105 -2.85 -8.82 -2.31
C PHE A 105 -1.49 -8.31 -2.81
N ILE A 106 -1.39 -6.99 -3.07
CA ILE A 106 -0.15 -6.33 -3.49
C ILE A 106 0.92 -6.46 -2.39
N MET A 107 0.56 -6.18 -1.13
CA MET A 107 1.48 -6.28 0.00
C MET A 107 2.03 -7.70 0.15
N LYS A 108 1.20 -8.73 -0.05
CA LYS A 108 1.64 -10.12 0.00
C LYS A 108 2.74 -10.39 -1.04
N ILE A 109 2.56 -9.93 -2.28
CA ILE A 109 3.58 -10.07 -3.34
C ILE A 109 4.89 -9.37 -2.90
N ILE A 110 4.77 -8.15 -2.37
CA ILE A 110 5.92 -7.37 -1.92
C ILE A 110 6.69 -8.08 -0.81
N ILE A 111 6.03 -8.49 0.28
CA ILE A 111 6.71 -9.09 1.44
C ILE A 111 7.32 -10.47 1.11
N GLU A 112 6.79 -11.15 0.10
CA GLU A 112 7.31 -12.43 -0.37
C GLU A 112 8.50 -12.27 -1.32
N SER A 113 8.75 -11.07 -1.85
CA SER A 113 9.84 -10.80 -2.78
C SER A 113 11.24 -10.97 -2.16
N PRO A 114 12.24 -11.44 -2.92
CA PRO A 114 13.63 -11.49 -2.46
C PRO A 114 14.17 -10.12 -2.04
N GLU A 115 13.84 -9.07 -2.77
CA GLU A 115 14.28 -7.69 -2.55
C GLU A 115 13.83 -7.19 -1.18
N TYR A 116 12.54 -7.36 -0.84
CA TYR A 116 12.02 -6.97 0.46
C TYR A 116 12.63 -7.79 1.61
N LYS A 117 12.84 -9.09 1.39
CA LYS A 117 13.43 -10.01 2.38
C LYS A 117 14.91 -9.72 2.64
N ALA A 118 15.62 -9.14 1.68
CA ALA A 118 17.01 -8.75 1.81
C ALA A 118 17.18 -7.47 2.64
N LEU A 119 16.14 -6.64 2.76
CA LEU A 119 16.18 -5.43 3.59
C LEU A 119 16.26 -5.77 5.09
N PRO A 120 16.90 -4.91 5.90
CA PRO A 120 16.94 -5.09 7.35
C PRO A 120 15.56 -5.30 7.96
N LYS A 121 15.52 -6.03 9.07
CA LYS A 121 14.29 -6.13 9.87
C LYS A 121 14.08 -4.80 10.62
N PRO A 122 12.84 -4.30 10.70
CA PRO A 122 12.55 -3.14 11.54
C PRO A 122 12.89 -3.48 12.99
N THR A 123 13.40 -2.50 13.74
CA THR A 123 13.68 -2.64 15.17
C THR A 123 12.84 -1.66 15.99
N GLY A 124 12.40 -2.10 17.17
CA GLY A 124 11.52 -1.32 18.03
C GLY A 124 10.06 -1.29 17.57
N GLY A 125 9.36 -0.22 17.94
CA GLY A 125 7.98 0.05 17.59
C GLY A 125 7.71 1.54 17.72
N TYR A 126 6.59 2.00 17.17
CA TYR A 126 6.13 3.35 17.44
C TYR A 126 5.52 3.42 18.83
N LEU A 127 5.95 4.40 19.63
CA LEU A 127 5.45 4.69 20.98
C LEU A 127 4.35 5.75 20.94
#